data_AF-A0A078LJA9-F1
#
_entry.id   AF-A0A078LJA9-F1
#
_cell.length_a   1.000
_cell.length_b   1.000
_cell.length_c   1.000
_cell.angle_alpha   90.00
_cell.angle_beta   90.00
_cell.angle_gamma   90.00
#
_symmetry.space_group_name_H-M   'P 1'
#
loop_
_entity.id
_entity.type
_entity.pdbx_description
1 polymer ?
#
loop_
_entity_poly.entity_id
_entity_poly.type
_entity_poly.pdbx_seq_one_letter_code
_entity_poly.pdbx_strand_id
1 'polypeptide(L)'
;MAINNFKPFAAASGANVTSQADYEALTALATGFTAGVAKSAQVNKALRQGTFGVAGLAQFIADASNADVLDDGDLNKFSTLLKDTITLVASQAAGTLVGQPIPWPSDVIPDGYALMQGQPFDTAQYPKLAVAYPNGVIPDMRGQTVKGKPASGRAVLSQEQDGIKSHTHTATAASTDLGTKTSSSFDYSTKTTSAPDLGSKTTSSFDYGTKTTNSAGAHTHTFEGPLWENKQPTANGSYKMGINTGTTTTSSSGAHTHTVAIGAHTHTVAMGTHSHTVAIGAHTHTVAIGAHGHTITVAAAGGAENTVKNIAYNYLVRLA
;
A
#
# COMPACT_ATOMS: atom_id res chain seq x y z
N MET A 1 -24.31 63.49 31.46
CA MET A 1 -25.69 63.20 31.05
C MET A 1 -26.11 64.27 30.07
N ALA A 2 -26.73 63.89 28.96
CA ALA A 2 -27.33 64.83 28.03
C ALA A 2 -28.37 65.73 28.74
N ILE A 3 -28.47 66.97 28.30
CA ILE A 3 -29.38 67.97 28.83
C ILE A 3 -30.73 67.86 28.12
N ASN A 4 -31.83 67.83 28.87
CA ASN A 4 -33.19 67.95 28.34
C ASN A 4 -33.82 69.24 28.88
N ASN A 5 -34.04 70.23 28.03
CA ASN A 5 -34.66 71.51 28.43
C ASN A 5 -36.19 71.49 28.40
N PHE A 6 -36.83 70.51 27.75
CA PHE A 6 -38.29 70.41 27.69
C PHE A 6 -38.83 69.81 28.98
N LYS A 7 -39.50 70.64 29.80
CA LYS A 7 -40.02 70.23 31.12
C LYS A 7 -41.55 70.19 31.13
N PRO A 8 -42.15 69.24 31.86
CA PRO A 8 -43.60 69.17 31.98
C PRO A 8 -44.11 70.32 32.88
N PHE A 9 -45.16 71.01 32.43
CA PHE A 9 -45.81 72.06 33.22
C PHE A 9 -46.79 71.46 34.23
N ALA A 10 -46.82 72.02 35.44
CA ALA A 10 -47.76 71.66 36.49
C ALA A 10 -47.71 70.16 36.90
N ALA A 11 -46.59 69.44 36.78
CA ALA A 11 -46.55 68.00 37.05
C ALA A 11 -46.66 67.59 38.54
N ALA A 12 -46.47 68.53 39.47
CA ALA A 12 -46.47 68.25 40.91
C ALA A 12 -47.87 67.92 41.47
N SER A 13 -47.89 67.19 42.58
CA SER A 13 -49.11 66.99 43.38
C SER A 13 -49.68 68.35 43.84
N GLY A 14 -51.00 68.50 43.82
CA GLY A 14 -51.69 69.74 44.22
C GLY A 14 -51.68 70.86 43.18
N ALA A 15 -51.09 70.65 41.99
CA ALA A 15 -51.12 71.67 40.95
C ALA A 15 -52.56 71.94 40.45
N ASN A 16 -52.87 73.24 40.26
CA ASN A 16 -54.18 73.75 39.87
C ASN A 16 -54.57 73.30 38.46
N VAL A 17 -55.09 72.09 38.34
CA VAL A 17 -55.43 71.40 37.10
C VAL A 17 -56.73 70.64 37.30
N THR A 18 -57.68 70.83 36.40
CA THR A 18 -58.98 70.14 36.41
C THR A 18 -58.80 68.62 36.36
N SER A 19 -59.71 67.88 37.01
CA SER A 19 -59.68 66.40 37.00
C SER A 19 -59.80 65.86 35.57
N GLN A 20 -59.39 64.61 35.35
CA GLN A 20 -59.52 64.00 34.01
C GLN A 20 -60.99 63.91 33.58
N ALA A 21 -61.87 63.45 34.47
CA ALA A 21 -63.30 63.32 34.19
C ALA A 21 -63.95 64.68 33.84
N ASP A 22 -63.64 65.72 34.60
CA ASP A 22 -64.19 67.07 34.36
C ASP A 22 -63.62 67.71 33.09
N TYR A 23 -62.39 67.35 32.70
CA TYR A 23 -61.76 67.84 31.47
C TYR A 23 -62.38 67.19 30.23
N GLU A 24 -62.64 65.88 30.28
CA GLU A 24 -63.33 65.15 29.20
C GLU A 24 -64.79 65.63 29.03
N ALA A 25 -65.44 66.03 30.11
CA ALA A 25 -66.80 66.59 30.08
C ALA A 25 -66.85 68.07 29.62
N LEU A 26 -65.69 68.74 29.49
CA LEU A 26 -65.65 70.16 29.15
C LEU A 26 -65.98 70.37 27.68
N THR A 27 -67.04 71.11 27.37
CA THR A 27 -67.43 71.43 25.98
C THR A 27 -66.31 72.14 25.21
N ALA A 28 -65.54 72.99 25.89
CA ALA A 28 -64.39 73.69 25.32
C ALA A 28 -63.21 72.77 24.95
N LEU A 29 -63.21 71.48 25.32
CA LEU A 29 -62.21 70.52 24.85
C LEU A 29 -62.29 70.33 23.33
N ALA A 30 -63.49 70.34 22.76
CA ALA A 30 -63.69 70.14 21.33
C ALA A 30 -63.53 71.43 20.51
N THR A 31 -64.02 72.56 21.02
CA THR A 31 -64.14 73.81 20.26
C THR A 31 -63.25 74.95 20.77
N GLY A 32 -62.53 74.73 21.86
CA GLY A 32 -61.84 75.80 22.58
C GLY A 32 -62.81 76.71 23.35
N PHE A 33 -62.24 77.66 24.10
CA PHE A 33 -63.02 78.71 24.74
C PHE A 33 -63.38 79.77 23.71
N THR A 34 -64.64 79.83 23.30
CA THR A 34 -65.12 80.78 22.27
C THR A 34 -65.70 82.07 22.84
N ALA A 35 -66.17 82.05 24.09
CA ALA A 35 -66.64 83.21 24.86
C ALA A 35 -66.53 82.94 26.36
N GLY A 36 -66.55 84.00 27.18
CA GLY A 36 -66.49 83.91 28.64
C GLY A 36 -65.08 83.77 29.22
N VAL A 37 -64.99 83.40 30.50
CA VAL A 37 -63.72 83.30 31.24
C VAL A 37 -63.21 81.86 31.23
N ALA A 38 -62.01 81.64 30.68
CA ALA A 38 -61.32 80.34 30.77
C ALA A 38 -60.77 80.13 32.19
N LYS A 39 -61.19 79.07 32.88
CA LYS A 39 -60.67 78.79 34.23
C LYS A 39 -59.22 78.33 34.12
N SER A 40 -58.35 78.88 34.96
CA SER A 40 -56.92 78.53 34.98
C SER A 40 -56.68 77.03 35.15
N ALA A 41 -57.49 76.33 35.94
CA ALA A 41 -57.40 74.87 36.09
C ALA A 41 -57.64 74.08 34.77
N GLN A 42 -58.52 74.59 33.91
CA GLN A 42 -58.85 73.98 32.62
C GLN A 42 -57.75 74.26 31.60
N VAL A 43 -57.24 75.50 31.57
CA VAL A 43 -56.12 75.89 30.70
C VAL A 43 -54.83 75.15 31.11
N ASN A 44 -54.53 75.08 32.40
CA ASN A 44 -53.38 74.36 32.93
C ASN A 44 -53.45 72.86 32.61
N LYS A 45 -54.65 72.26 32.52
CA LYS A 45 -54.81 70.86 32.10
C LYS A 45 -54.34 70.65 30.67
N ALA A 46 -54.76 71.52 29.75
CA ALA A 46 -54.33 71.46 28.35
C ALA A 46 -52.81 71.68 28.22
N LEU A 47 -52.27 72.68 28.91
CA LEU A 47 -50.83 72.95 28.95
C LEU A 47 -50.04 71.77 29.53
N ARG A 48 -50.51 71.16 30.62
CA ARG A 48 -49.89 69.97 31.21
C ARG A 48 -49.86 68.82 30.21
N GLN A 49 -50.97 68.49 29.55
CA GLN A 49 -50.99 67.37 28.59
C GLN A 49 -50.03 67.59 27.42
N GLY A 50 -49.97 68.81 26.87
CA GLY A 50 -49.03 69.15 25.79
C GLY A 50 -47.57 69.07 26.23
N THR A 51 -47.21 69.76 27.31
CA THR A 51 -45.82 69.82 27.81
C THR A 51 -45.34 68.47 28.36
N PHE A 52 -46.21 67.65 28.94
CA PHE A 52 -45.85 66.33 29.45
C PHE A 52 -45.43 65.37 28.34
N GLY A 53 -46.17 65.34 27.22
CA GLY A 53 -45.81 64.52 26.06
C GLY A 53 -44.47 64.93 25.44
N VAL A 54 -44.26 66.24 25.24
CA VAL A 54 -43.02 66.77 24.66
C VAL A 54 -41.83 66.52 25.58
N ALA A 55 -41.97 66.72 26.89
CA ALA A 55 -40.91 66.45 27.85
C ALA A 55 -40.50 64.96 27.86
N GLY A 56 -41.47 64.04 27.75
CA GLY A 56 -41.21 62.61 27.63
C GLY A 56 -40.46 62.24 26.34
N LEU A 57 -40.88 62.82 25.20
CA LEU A 57 -40.19 62.63 23.92
C LEU A 57 -38.75 63.16 23.96
N ALA A 58 -38.55 64.37 24.50
CA ALA A 58 -37.23 64.96 24.64
C ALA A 58 -36.32 64.14 25.58
N GLN A 59 -36.88 63.58 26.66
CA GLN A 59 -36.13 62.70 27.54
C GLN A 59 -35.73 61.41 26.84
N PHE A 60 -36.64 60.79 26.08
CA PHE A 60 -36.33 59.62 25.27
C PHE A 60 -35.19 59.90 24.27
N ILE A 61 -35.24 61.03 23.57
CA ILE A 61 -34.17 61.44 22.65
C ILE A 61 -32.84 61.58 23.41
N ALA A 62 -32.82 62.32 24.52
CA ALA A 62 -31.61 62.54 25.31
C ALA A 62 -31.00 61.23 25.83
N ASP A 63 -31.82 60.31 26.34
CA ASP A 63 -31.37 59.04 26.88
C ASP A 63 -30.89 58.07 25.79
N ALA A 64 -31.60 57.99 24.66
CA ALA A 64 -31.30 57.04 23.59
C ALA A 64 -30.14 57.51 22.69
N SER A 65 -29.98 58.81 22.47
CA SER A 65 -28.91 59.37 21.63
C SER A 65 -27.70 59.88 22.41
N ASN A 66 -27.84 60.09 23.72
CA ASN A 66 -26.86 60.79 24.57
C ASN A 66 -26.48 62.19 24.03
N ALA A 67 -27.39 62.84 23.30
CA ALA A 67 -27.24 64.20 22.78
C ALA A 67 -28.18 65.18 23.50
N ASP A 68 -27.75 66.43 23.62
CA ASP A 68 -28.53 67.47 24.27
C ASP A 68 -29.78 67.85 23.45
N VAL A 69 -30.91 67.92 24.13
CA VAL A 69 -32.21 68.34 23.60
C VAL A 69 -32.55 69.70 24.19
N LEU A 70 -32.14 70.74 23.49
CA LEU A 70 -32.23 72.14 23.94
C LEU A 70 -33.52 72.80 23.44
N ASP A 71 -34.11 73.65 24.28
CA ASP A 71 -35.18 74.58 23.91
C ASP A 71 -34.55 75.89 23.41
N ASP A 72 -33.93 75.83 22.22
CA ASP A 72 -33.22 76.95 21.56
C ASP A 72 -34.02 77.54 20.37
N GLY A 73 -35.23 77.02 20.13
CA GLY A 73 -36.09 77.41 19.01
C GLY A 73 -35.72 76.78 17.67
N ASP A 74 -34.70 75.91 17.59
CA ASP A 74 -34.30 75.25 16.35
C ASP A 74 -35.09 73.96 16.10
N LEU A 75 -36.22 74.11 15.41
CA LEU A 75 -37.09 72.99 15.04
C LEU A 75 -36.42 71.98 14.10
N ASN A 76 -35.50 72.44 13.23
CA ASN A 76 -34.81 71.57 12.27
C ASN A 76 -33.84 70.64 12.99
N LYS A 77 -33.10 71.18 13.96
CA LYS A 77 -32.20 70.41 14.82
C LYS A 77 -32.97 69.40 15.67
N PHE A 78 -34.06 69.82 16.31
CA PHE A 78 -34.92 68.89 17.06
C PHE A 78 -35.45 67.74 16.17
N SER A 79 -35.93 68.07 14.97
CA SER A 79 -36.45 67.08 14.02
C SER A 79 -35.37 66.12 13.54
N THR A 80 -34.13 66.60 13.36
CA THR A 80 -32.97 65.78 12.99
C THR A 80 -32.61 64.83 14.13
N LEU A 81 -32.49 65.34 15.37
CA LEU A 81 -32.23 64.50 16.55
C LEU A 81 -33.27 63.39 16.70
N LEU A 82 -34.55 63.68 16.50
CA LEU A 82 -35.61 62.68 16.59
C LEU A 82 -35.45 61.58 15.53
N LYS A 83 -35.20 61.95 14.27
CA LYS A 83 -34.98 60.97 13.17
C LYS A 83 -33.76 60.11 13.42
N ASP A 84 -32.66 60.71 13.85
CA ASP A 84 -31.41 60.01 14.13
C ASP A 84 -31.58 59.04 15.31
N THR A 85 -32.30 59.47 16.36
CA THR A 85 -32.61 58.60 17.51
C THR A 85 -33.46 57.40 17.11
N ILE A 86 -34.51 57.61 16.30
CA ILE A 86 -35.36 56.50 15.82
C ILE A 86 -34.52 55.51 15.01
N THR A 87 -33.65 56.02 14.13
CA THR A 87 -32.75 55.19 13.32
C THR A 87 -31.77 54.41 14.20
N LEU A 88 -31.21 55.06 15.22
CA LEU A 88 -30.31 54.44 16.18
C LEU A 88 -31.01 53.30 16.95
N VAL A 89 -32.19 53.56 17.52
CA VAL A 89 -32.96 52.55 18.27
C VAL A 89 -33.38 51.39 17.37
N ALA A 90 -33.83 51.67 16.14
CA ALA A 90 -34.14 50.64 15.16
C ALA A 90 -32.92 49.78 14.80
N SER A 91 -31.74 50.41 14.63
CA SER A 91 -30.50 49.68 14.33
C SER A 91 -30.01 48.81 15.48
N GLN A 92 -30.19 49.25 16.72
CA GLN A 92 -29.87 48.46 17.91
C GLN A 92 -30.85 47.29 18.08
N ALA A 93 -32.12 47.48 17.72
CA ALA A 93 -33.14 46.43 17.77
C ALA A 93 -32.98 45.37 16.64
N ALA A 94 -32.41 45.75 15.50
CA ALA A 94 -32.35 44.90 14.30
C ALA A 94 -31.28 43.78 14.33
N GLY A 95 -30.47 43.65 15.39
CA GLY A 95 -29.59 42.49 15.63
C GLY A 95 -28.49 42.22 14.59
N THR A 96 -28.36 43.03 13.54
CA THR A 96 -27.33 42.90 12.51
C THR A 96 -26.33 44.04 12.68
N LEU A 97 -25.14 43.70 13.16
CA LEU A 97 -24.02 44.63 13.21
C LEU A 97 -23.57 44.93 11.78
N VAL A 98 -23.27 46.20 11.49
CA VAL A 98 -22.62 46.58 10.21
C VAL A 98 -21.29 45.82 10.13
N GLY A 99 -20.99 45.20 8.99
CA GLY A 99 -19.81 44.36 8.83
C GLY A 99 -19.98 42.89 9.19
N GLN A 100 -21.15 42.44 9.65
CA GLN A 100 -21.39 41.01 9.86
C GLN A 100 -21.63 40.28 8.51
N PRO A 101 -21.01 39.10 8.28
CA PRO A 101 -21.37 38.25 7.15
C PRO A 101 -22.75 37.62 7.35
N ILE A 102 -23.64 37.80 6.36
CA ILE A 102 -25.03 37.34 6.37
C ILE A 102 -25.20 36.30 5.26
N PRO A 103 -25.59 35.05 5.57
CA PRO A 103 -25.92 34.06 4.55
C PRO A 103 -27.26 34.43 3.88
N TRP A 104 -27.23 34.70 2.58
CA TRP A 104 -28.37 35.12 1.79
C TRP A 104 -28.74 34.07 0.73
N PRO A 105 -30.01 33.62 0.66
CA PRO A 105 -30.42 32.49 -0.17
C PRO A 105 -30.70 32.82 -1.64
N SER A 106 -30.45 34.06 -2.09
CA SER A 106 -30.79 34.53 -3.44
C SER A 106 -29.59 35.22 -4.09
N ASP A 107 -29.55 35.24 -5.42
CA ASP A 107 -28.56 36.01 -6.19
C ASP A 107 -28.95 37.49 -6.32
N VAL A 108 -30.20 37.85 -5.98
CA VAL A 108 -30.66 39.24 -5.95
C VAL A 108 -30.22 39.88 -4.63
N ILE A 109 -29.30 40.85 -4.70
CA ILE A 109 -28.75 41.55 -3.54
C ILE A 109 -29.70 42.68 -3.14
N PRO A 110 -30.20 42.73 -1.90
CA PRO A 110 -31.03 43.84 -1.43
C PRO A 110 -30.27 45.17 -1.33
N ASP A 111 -30.97 46.28 -1.47
CA ASP A 111 -30.41 47.62 -1.30
C ASP A 111 -29.77 47.79 0.10
N GLY A 112 -28.62 48.45 0.14
CA GLY A 112 -27.84 48.67 1.37
C GLY A 112 -26.92 47.50 1.76
N TYR A 113 -26.86 46.44 0.95
CA TYR A 113 -25.96 45.31 1.12
C TYR A 113 -25.00 45.18 -0.06
N ALA A 114 -23.85 44.55 0.19
CA ALA A 114 -22.90 44.15 -0.83
C ALA A 114 -22.54 42.67 -0.68
N LEU A 115 -22.26 42.01 -1.80
CA LEU A 115 -21.69 40.66 -1.81
C LEU A 115 -20.23 40.71 -1.32
N MET A 116 -19.82 39.76 -0.49
CA MET A 116 -18.47 39.73 0.10
C MET A 116 -17.48 39.02 -0.83
N GLN A 117 -16.77 39.79 -1.68
CA GLN A 117 -15.94 39.27 -2.76
C GLN A 117 -14.49 39.81 -2.77
N GLY A 118 -13.99 40.34 -1.65
CA GLY A 118 -12.63 40.87 -1.58
C GLY A 118 -12.49 42.33 -2.04
N GLN A 119 -13.60 43.04 -2.25
CA GLN A 119 -13.58 44.39 -2.81
C GLN A 119 -13.21 45.47 -1.77
N PRO A 120 -12.53 46.55 -2.20
CA PRO A 120 -12.32 47.72 -1.36
C PRO A 120 -13.60 48.53 -1.16
N PHE A 121 -13.64 49.36 -0.11
CA PHE A 121 -14.69 50.34 0.13
C PHE A 121 -14.12 51.64 0.72
N ASP A 122 -14.86 52.74 0.58
CA ASP A 122 -14.49 54.03 1.15
C ASP A 122 -14.81 54.05 2.67
N THR A 123 -13.77 54.12 3.50
CA THR A 123 -13.90 54.13 4.96
C THR A 123 -14.50 55.41 5.52
N ALA A 124 -14.42 56.53 4.80
CA ALA A 124 -15.05 57.79 5.18
C ALA A 124 -16.56 57.76 4.86
N GLN A 125 -16.95 57.14 3.75
CA GLN A 125 -18.36 56.97 3.38
C GLN A 125 -19.07 55.93 4.27
N TYR A 126 -18.37 54.86 4.65
CA TYR A 126 -18.93 53.76 5.47
C TYR A 126 -18.19 53.61 6.81
N PRO A 127 -18.30 54.58 7.73
CA PRO A 127 -17.52 54.60 8.97
C PRO A 127 -17.84 53.42 9.90
N LYS A 128 -19.10 52.96 9.93
CA LYS A 128 -19.49 51.78 10.73
C LYS A 128 -18.93 50.48 10.15
N LEU A 129 -18.83 50.37 8.83
CA LEU A 129 -18.18 49.23 8.18
C LEU A 129 -16.67 49.25 8.40
N ALA A 130 -16.06 50.44 8.42
CA ALA A 130 -14.65 50.63 8.74
C ALA A 130 -14.29 50.21 10.17
N VAL A 131 -15.24 50.24 11.12
CA VAL A 131 -15.03 49.65 12.46
C VAL A 131 -14.84 48.12 12.38
N ALA A 132 -15.59 47.44 11.51
CA ALA A 132 -15.47 46.00 11.31
C ALA A 132 -14.27 45.61 10.44
N TYR A 133 -13.99 46.41 9.40
CA TYR A 133 -12.91 46.19 8.44
C TYR A 133 -12.02 47.45 8.30
N PRO A 134 -11.08 47.68 9.24
CA PRO A 134 -10.29 48.91 9.29
C PRO A 134 -9.35 49.12 8.09
N ASN A 135 -9.04 48.06 7.34
CA ASN A 135 -8.24 48.13 6.13
C ASN A 135 -9.02 48.62 4.90
N GLY A 136 -10.32 48.89 5.02
CA GLY A 136 -11.16 49.31 3.90
C GLY A 136 -11.41 48.21 2.87
N VAL A 137 -11.29 46.93 3.25
CA VAL A 137 -11.51 45.78 2.35
C VAL A 137 -12.49 44.80 2.97
N ILE A 138 -13.56 44.49 2.22
CA ILE A 138 -14.51 43.44 2.57
C ILE A 138 -13.86 42.08 2.26
N PRO A 139 -13.85 41.10 3.17
CA PRO A 139 -13.29 39.77 2.90
C PRO A 139 -13.97 39.07 1.70
N ASP A 140 -13.21 38.25 0.96
CA ASP A 140 -13.80 37.34 -0.02
C ASP A 140 -14.30 36.08 0.69
N MET A 141 -15.62 35.89 0.69
CA MET A 141 -16.28 34.78 1.38
C MET A 141 -16.73 33.67 0.42
N ARG A 142 -16.44 33.79 -0.89
CA ARG A 142 -16.80 32.76 -1.87
C ARG A 142 -16.01 31.48 -1.61
N GLY A 143 -16.72 30.35 -1.51
CA GLY A 143 -16.12 29.05 -1.14
C GLY A 143 -15.65 28.94 0.31
N GLN A 144 -15.84 29.98 1.13
CA GLN A 144 -15.40 29.98 2.53
C GLN A 144 -16.49 29.46 3.46
N THR A 145 -16.09 28.79 4.54
CA THR A 145 -16.96 28.46 5.67
C THR A 145 -16.51 29.23 6.90
N VAL A 146 -17.44 29.92 7.57
CA VAL A 146 -17.13 30.65 8.81
C VAL A 146 -16.81 29.66 9.93
N LYS A 147 -15.62 29.81 10.50
CA LYS A 147 -15.15 29.07 11.68
C LYS A 147 -14.92 30.05 12.83
N GLY A 148 -15.43 29.73 14.01
CA GLY A 148 -15.15 30.51 15.22
C GLY A 148 -13.65 30.64 15.45
N LYS A 149 -13.17 31.85 15.73
CA LYS A 149 -11.75 32.08 16.02
C LYS A 149 -11.36 31.26 17.26
N PRO A 150 -10.33 30.40 17.18
CA PRO A 150 -9.86 29.68 18.36
C PRO A 150 -9.30 30.66 19.39
N ALA A 151 -9.22 30.22 20.65
CA ALA A 151 -8.68 31.03 21.75
C ALA A 151 -7.25 31.52 21.46
N SER A 152 -6.45 30.72 20.75
CA SER A 152 -5.07 31.04 20.37
C SER A 152 -4.71 30.45 18.99
N GLY A 153 -3.55 30.83 18.45
CA GLY A 153 -3.00 30.25 17.21
C GLY A 153 -3.55 30.82 15.90
N ARG A 154 -4.58 31.67 15.93
CA ARG A 154 -5.11 32.36 14.74
C ARG A 154 -5.56 33.80 15.00
N ALA A 155 -5.33 34.66 14.00
CA ALA A 155 -5.87 36.01 13.93
C ALA A 155 -7.31 36.02 13.41
N VAL A 156 -8.07 37.07 13.75
CA VAL A 156 -9.40 37.34 13.16
C VAL A 156 -9.22 37.54 11.64
N LEU A 157 -10.14 37.00 10.85
CA LEU A 157 -10.11 37.01 9.37
C LEU A 157 -8.93 36.27 8.71
N SER A 158 -8.11 35.53 9.46
CA SER A 158 -7.13 34.62 8.86
C SER A 158 -7.82 33.50 8.07
N GLN A 159 -7.28 33.12 6.92
CA GLN A 159 -7.76 31.98 6.13
C GLN A 159 -7.08 30.67 6.57
N GLU A 160 -7.77 29.55 6.38
CA GLU A 160 -7.26 28.20 6.66
C GLU A 160 -7.66 27.31 5.48
N GLN A 161 -6.70 26.61 4.90
CA GLN A 161 -6.97 25.65 3.83
C GLN A 161 -7.65 24.40 4.39
N ASP A 162 -8.40 23.72 3.53
CA ASP A 162 -8.97 22.42 3.84
C ASP A 162 -7.86 21.37 4.02
N GLY A 163 -8.18 20.30 4.77
CA GLY A 163 -7.19 19.27 5.07
C GLY A 163 -7.81 18.03 5.68
N ILE A 164 -7.25 16.88 5.33
CA ILE A 164 -7.63 15.58 5.88
C ILE A 164 -6.85 15.34 7.17
N LYS A 165 -7.52 14.85 8.20
CA LYS A 165 -6.86 14.44 9.44
C LYS A 165 -5.91 13.27 9.19
N SER A 166 -4.72 13.32 9.80
CA SER A 166 -3.75 12.22 9.74
C SER A 166 -4.39 10.88 10.15
N HIS A 167 -4.21 9.86 9.32
CA HIS A 167 -4.72 8.51 9.53
C HIS A 167 -3.92 7.48 8.71
N THR A 168 -4.12 6.19 9.01
CA THR A 168 -3.53 5.06 8.29
C THR A 168 -4.60 3.99 8.00
N HIS A 169 -4.27 3.03 7.15
CA HIS A 169 -5.13 1.89 6.81
C HIS A 169 -4.38 0.58 7.04
N THR A 170 -5.11 -0.48 7.37
CA THR A 170 -4.59 -1.84 7.28
C THR A 170 -4.58 -2.28 5.82
N ALA A 171 -3.54 -3.02 5.42
CA ALA A 171 -3.42 -3.56 4.07
C ALA A 171 -3.01 -5.03 4.14
N THR A 172 -3.44 -5.82 3.16
CA THR A 172 -3.13 -7.24 3.04
C THR A 172 -2.59 -7.54 1.63
N ALA A 173 -1.73 -8.56 1.53
CA ALA A 173 -1.29 -9.11 0.26
C ALA A 173 -1.88 -10.51 0.10
N ALA A 174 -2.34 -10.84 -1.11
CA ALA A 174 -2.87 -12.17 -1.39
C ALA A 174 -1.73 -13.20 -1.47
N SER A 175 -2.02 -14.43 -1.02
CA SER A 175 -1.09 -15.56 -1.24
C SER A 175 -0.94 -15.83 -2.74
N THR A 176 0.28 -16.09 -3.18
CA THR A 176 0.60 -16.40 -4.59
C THR A 176 1.30 -17.75 -4.66
N ASP A 177 0.70 -18.71 -5.37
CA ASP A 177 1.35 -19.98 -5.70
C ASP A 177 2.26 -19.80 -6.92
N LEU A 178 3.55 -20.13 -6.76
CA LEU A 178 4.51 -20.04 -7.85
C LEU A 178 4.41 -21.24 -8.81
N GLY A 179 3.73 -22.32 -8.43
CA GLY A 179 3.58 -23.55 -9.20
C GLY A 179 4.86 -24.38 -9.32
N THR A 180 4.77 -25.56 -9.93
CA THR A 180 5.89 -26.50 -10.10
C THR A 180 6.93 -26.01 -11.13
N LYS A 181 8.20 -26.32 -10.91
CA LYS A 181 9.31 -26.08 -11.85
C LYS A 181 10.08 -27.37 -12.07
N THR A 182 10.45 -27.66 -13.32
CA THR A 182 11.27 -28.82 -13.68
C THR A 182 12.74 -28.43 -13.65
N SER A 183 13.57 -29.23 -12.98
CA SER A 183 15.03 -29.00 -12.99
C SER A 183 15.63 -29.28 -14.37
N SER A 184 16.87 -28.86 -14.58
CA SER A 184 17.64 -29.30 -15.73
C SER A 184 17.84 -30.82 -15.73
N SER A 185 18.07 -31.40 -16.91
CA SER A 185 18.45 -32.81 -17.07
C SER A 185 19.93 -33.00 -16.75
N PHE A 186 20.26 -34.08 -16.04
CA PHE A 186 21.62 -34.51 -15.76
C PHE A 186 21.79 -35.98 -16.17
N ASP A 187 22.75 -36.27 -17.04
CA ASP A 187 23.08 -37.62 -17.50
C ASP A 187 24.32 -38.15 -16.76
N TYR A 188 24.18 -39.31 -16.11
CA TYR A 188 25.30 -40.01 -15.47
C TYR A 188 26.23 -40.70 -16.49
N SER A 189 25.78 -40.88 -17.73
CA SER A 189 26.47 -41.60 -18.80
C SER A 189 26.89 -43.03 -18.38
N THR A 190 27.79 -43.67 -19.12
CA THR A 190 28.25 -45.03 -18.80
C THR A 190 29.23 -45.04 -17.64
N LYS A 191 28.97 -45.86 -16.61
CA LYS A 191 29.91 -46.14 -15.52
C LYS A 191 30.44 -47.57 -15.63
N THR A 192 31.73 -47.76 -15.37
CA THR A 192 32.41 -49.07 -15.43
C THR A 192 32.67 -49.60 -14.01
N THR A 193 32.49 -50.90 -13.80
CA THR A 193 32.86 -51.57 -12.55
C THR A 193 34.35 -51.93 -12.55
N SER A 194 34.98 -51.98 -11.37
CA SER A 194 36.33 -52.53 -11.24
C SER A 194 36.39 -53.98 -11.74
N ALA A 195 37.51 -54.38 -12.33
CA ALA A 195 37.71 -55.76 -12.79
C ALA A 195 37.73 -56.71 -11.58
N PRO A 196 36.83 -57.71 -11.50
CA PRO A 196 36.88 -58.70 -10.43
C PRO A 196 38.10 -59.60 -10.62
N ASP A 197 38.90 -59.78 -9.56
CA ASP A 197 39.88 -60.87 -9.50
C ASP A 197 39.11 -62.18 -9.31
N LEU A 198 38.89 -62.88 -10.42
CA LEU A 198 38.18 -64.16 -10.41
C LEU A 198 39.07 -65.31 -9.90
N GLY A 199 40.38 -65.07 -9.71
CA GLY A 199 41.37 -66.06 -9.35
C GLY A 199 41.52 -67.17 -10.41
N SER A 200 42.74 -67.70 -10.58
CA SER A 200 42.92 -68.91 -11.39
C SER A 200 42.42 -70.13 -10.61
N LYS A 201 41.42 -70.85 -11.14
CA LYS A 201 40.94 -72.12 -10.58
C LYS A 201 41.44 -73.27 -11.46
N THR A 202 42.45 -73.99 -11.00
CA THR A 202 43.04 -75.15 -11.69
C THR A 202 42.46 -76.46 -11.16
N THR A 203 42.18 -77.43 -12.05
CA THR A 203 41.88 -78.82 -11.66
C THR A 203 43.17 -79.56 -11.31
N SER A 204 43.08 -80.59 -10.45
CA SER A 204 44.24 -81.39 -10.04
C SER A 204 44.91 -82.10 -11.22
N SER A 205 46.24 -81.97 -11.33
CA SER A 205 47.07 -82.59 -12.36
C SER A 205 47.18 -84.10 -12.15
N PHE A 206 47.03 -84.89 -13.23
CA PHE A 206 47.20 -86.35 -13.19
C PHE A 206 48.26 -86.78 -14.21
N ASP A 207 49.25 -87.57 -13.76
CA ASP A 207 50.33 -88.06 -14.61
C ASP A 207 50.01 -89.46 -15.12
N TYR A 208 49.96 -89.62 -16.45
CA TYR A 208 49.73 -90.89 -17.09
C TYR A 208 50.97 -91.81 -17.09
N GLY A 209 52.13 -91.30 -16.66
CA GLY A 209 53.39 -92.02 -16.48
C GLY A 209 54.09 -92.42 -17.78
N THR A 210 55.19 -93.16 -17.64
CA THR A 210 55.96 -93.71 -18.76
C THR A 210 55.33 -95.00 -19.27
N LYS A 211 55.19 -95.14 -20.58
CA LYS A 211 54.73 -96.37 -21.23
C LYS A 211 55.85 -96.97 -22.07
N THR A 212 56.00 -98.30 -22.02
CA THR A 212 57.06 -99.05 -22.72
C THR A 212 56.47 -99.80 -23.91
N THR A 213 57.20 -99.86 -25.02
CA THR A 213 56.84 -100.68 -26.17
C THR A 213 57.25 -102.14 -25.99
N ASN A 214 56.76 -103.05 -26.84
CA ASN A 214 57.23 -104.44 -26.87
C ASN A 214 58.66 -104.56 -27.45
N SER A 215 59.38 -105.64 -27.09
CA SER A 215 60.76 -105.89 -27.55
C SER A 215 60.74 -106.66 -28.87
N ALA A 216 61.31 -106.09 -29.93
CA ALA A 216 61.34 -106.66 -31.26
C ALA A 216 62.66 -106.31 -31.99
N GLY A 217 62.90 -106.88 -33.18
CA GLY A 217 64.03 -106.49 -34.06
C GLY A 217 65.25 -107.42 -34.10
N ALA A 218 65.23 -108.59 -33.44
CA ALA A 218 66.31 -109.58 -33.60
C ALA A 218 66.28 -110.27 -34.97
N HIS A 219 67.45 -110.44 -35.61
CA HIS A 219 67.59 -111.11 -36.91
C HIS A 219 68.94 -111.83 -37.08
N THR A 220 69.09 -112.64 -38.14
CA THR A 220 70.28 -113.47 -38.48
C THR A 220 70.90 -113.12 -39.84
N HIS A 221 72.15 -113.56 -40.09
CA HIS A 221 72.84 -113.44 -41.39
C HIS A 221 73.50 -114.76 -41.84
N THR A 222 73.69 -114.98 -43.16
CA THR A 222 74.16 -116.25 -43.79
C THR A 222 75.41 -116.06 -44.68
N PHE A 223 76.31 -117.07 -44.81
CA PHE A 223 77.46 -117.07 -45.75
C PHE A 223 77.84 -118.48 -46.28
N GLU A 224 78.48 -118.62 -47.47
CA GLU A 224 78.89 -119.91 -48.12
C GLU A 224 80.43 -120.11 -48.26
N GLY A 225 80.93 -121.36 -48.14
CA GLY A 225 82.36 -121.72 -48.32
C GLY A 225 82.66 -123.25 -48.49
N PRO A 226 83.91 -123.65 -48.86
CA PRO A 226 84.28 -125.05 -49.19
C PRO A 226 84.45 -125.98 -47.98
N LEU A 227 84.07 -127.26 -48.14
CA LEU A 227 84.22 -128.36 -47.18
C LEU A 227 85.10 -129.49 -47.78
N TRP A 228 86.00 -130.11 -47.00
CA TRP A 228 86.96 -131.12 -47.47
C TRP A 228 86.55 -132.55 -47.04
N GLU A 229 86.48 -133.51 -47.97
CA GLU A 229 86.08 -134.92 -47.72
C GLU A 229 87.02 -135.92 -48.46
N ASN A 230 87.38 -137.08 -47.87
CA ASN A 230 88.42 -138.01 -48.39
C ASN A 230 87.83 -139.42 -48.71
N LYS A 231 88.01 -139.98 -49.93
CA LYS A 231 87.53 -141.34 -50.34
C LYS A 231 88.70 -142.30 -50.72
N GLN A 232 88.64 -143.56 -50.26
CA GLN A 232 89.69 -144.61 -50.41
C GLN A 232 89.91 -145.19 -51.84
N PRO A 233 91.11 -145.72 -52.19
CA PRO A 233 91.50 -146.16 -53.54
C PRO A 233 91.19 -147.64 -53.86
N THR A 234 91.02 -147.95 -55.16
CA THR A 234 90.91 -149.31 -55.72
C THR A 234 92.25 -149.83 -56.25
N ALA A 235 92.38 -151.15 -56.49
CA ALA A 235 93.61 -151.93 -56.72
C ALA A 235 94.52 -151.55 -57.94
N ASN A 236 94.40 -150.36 -58.52
CA ASN A 236 95.28 -149.84 -59.56
C ASN A 236 95.74 -148.40 -59.27
N GLY A 237 96.26 -148.17 -58.06
CA GLY A 237 97.25 -147.11 -57.76
C GLY A 237 96.92 -145.64 -58.06
N SER A 238 95.67 -145.22 -58.30
CA SER A 238 95.31 -143.80 -58.51
C SER A 238 94.29 -143.31 -57.47
N TYR A 239 94.62 -142.24 -56.71
CA TYR A 239 93.70 -141.50 -55.82
C TYR A 239 93.08 -140.30 -56.55
N LYS A 240 91.78 -140.01 -56.34
CA LYS A 240 91.11 -138.76 -56.75
C LYS A 240 90.52 -138.04 -55.53
N MET A 241 90.91 -136.77 -55.33
CA MET A 241 90.31 -135.83 -54.36
C MET A 241 89.30 -134.92 -55.05
N GLY A 242 88.17 -134.57 -54.41
CA GLY A 242 87.19 -133.60 -54.92
C GLY A 242 86.74 -132.61 -53.82
N ILE A 243 86.52 -131.35 -54.19
CA ILE A 243 86.05 -130.25 -53.33
C ILE A 243 84.53 -130.06 -53.52
N ASN A 244 83.77 -129.83 -52.43
CA ASN A 244 82.34 -129.45 -52.47
C ASN A 244 82.07 -128.22 -51.57
N THR A 245 81.07 -127.40 -51.89
CA THR A 245 80.77 -126.10 -51.23
C THR A 245 79.41 -126.10 -50.50
N GLY A 246 79.28 -125.42 -49.34
CA GLY A 246 78.00 -125.29 -48.59
C GLY A 246 77.84 -124.03 -47.71
N THR A 247 76.59 -123.70 -47.32
CA THR A 247 76.17 -122.48 -46.58
C THR A 247 76.09 -122.65 -45.05
N THR A 248 76.46 -121.61 -44.28
CA THR A 248 76.37 -121.54 -42.81
C THR A 248 75.71 -120.23 -42.35
N THR A 249 74.85 -120.26 -41.31
CA THR A 249 74.10 -119.10 -40.78
C THR A 249 74.51 -118.76 -39.34
N THR A 250 74.54 -117.48 -38.98
CA THR A 250 74.73 -117.03 -37.58
C THR A 250 73.44 -117.12 -36.75
N SER A 251 73.54 -117.08 -35.41
CA SER A 251 72.39 -117.09 -34.48
C SER A 251 71.66 -115.74 -34.40
N SER A 252 70.36 -115.74 -34.11
CA SER A 252 69.54 -114.51 -34.08
C SER A 252 69.81 -113.68 -32.83
N SER A 253 70.04 -112.37 -32.99
CA SER A 253 70.29 -111.43 -31.88
C SER A 253 69.88 -109.98 -32.23
N GLY A 254 69.82 -109.08 -31.25
CA GLY A 254 69.63 -107.61 -31.46
C GLY A 254 68.29 -106.98 -31.08
N ALA A 255 67.37 -107.70 -30.42
CA ALA A 255 66.08 -107.12 -30.00
C ALA A 255 66.22 -106.11 -28.85
N HIS A 256 65.50 -104.99 -28.91
CA HIS A 256 65.40 -104.01 -27.81
C HIS A 256 64.04 -103.28 -27.78
N THR A 257 63.77 -102.57 -26.67
CA THR A 257 62.54 -101.78 -26.42
C THR A 257 62.84 -100.29 -26.26
N HIS A 258 61.82 -99.45 -26.49
CA HIS A 258 61.86 -98.02 -26.13
C HIS A 258 60.77 -97.65 -25.12
N THR A 259 61.00 -96.57 -24.38
CA THR A 259 60.04 -95.96 -23.47
C THR A 259 59.68 -94.55 -23.92
N VAL A 260 58.42 -94.16 -23.75
CA VAL A 260 57.91 -92.80 -24.02
C VAL A 260 57.17 -92.27 -22.79
N ALA A 261 57.59 -91.09 -22.32
CA ALA A 261 56.92 -90.38 -21.24
C ALA A 261 55.88 -89.41 -21.81
N ILE A 262 54.63 -89.52 -21.34
CA ILE A 262 53.52 -88.65 -21.78
C ILE A 262 53.34 -87.45 -20.83
N GLY A 263 53.71 -87.59 -19.56
CA GLY A 263 53.84 -86.49 -18.60
C GLY A 263 52.52 -85.86 -18.13
N ALA A 264 52.62 -85.16 -17.00
CA ALA A 264 51.51 -84.44 -16.39
C ALA A 264 51.08 -83.24 -17.25
N HIS A 265 49.77 -83.07 -17.43
CA HIS A 265 49.20 -81.87 -18.03
C HIS A 265 47.93 -81.44 -17.29
N THR A 266 47.62 -80.15 -17.37
CA THR A 266 46.46 -79.54 -16.71
C THR A 266 45.47 -79.00 -17.73
N HIS A 267 44.19 -78.95 -17.34
CA HIS A 267 43.14 -78.29 -18.11
C HIS A 267 42.72 -77.00 -17.42
N THR A 268 42.36 -76.01 -18.22
CA THR A 268 41.77 -74.75 -17.73
C THR A 268 40.38 -74.63 -18.30
N VAL A 269 39.41 -74.28 -17.46
CA VAL A 269 38.02 -74.02 -17.87
C VAL A 269 37.76 -72.52 -17.73
N ALA A 270 37.43 -71.85 -18.84
CA ALA A 270 37.04 -70.45 -18.81
C ALA A 270 35.60 -70.31 -18.32
N MET A 271 35.38 -69.46 -17.32
CA MET A 271 34.02 -69.02 -17.00
C MET A 271 33.53 -68.10 -18.14
N GLY A 272 32.35 -68.40 -18.68
CA GLY A 272 31.79 -67.69 -19.83
C GLY A 272 31.40 -66.23 -19.54
N THR A 273 31.00 -65.52 -20.60
CA THR A 273 30.47 -64.16 -20.49
C THR A 273 29.26 -64.13 -19.57
N HIS A 274 29.29 -63.27 -18.55
CA HIS A 274 28.18 -63.06 -17.64
C HIS A 274 27.98 -61.57 -17.38
N SER A 275 26.78 -61.21 -16.93
CA SER A 275 26.39 -59.83 -16.61
C SER A 275 25.74 -59.77 -15.24
N HIS A 276 25.88 -58.61 -14.59
CA HIS A 276 25.23 -58.32 -13.31
C HIS A 276 24.16 -57.26 -13.49
N THR A 277 23.08 -57.38 -12.72
CA THR A 277 22.06 -56.34 -12.60
C THR A 277 22.36 -55.51 -11.35
N VAL A 278 22.54 -54.20 -11.51
CA VAL A 278 22.79 -53.27 -10.41
C VAL A 278 21.63 -52.28 -10.28
N ALA A 279 20.90 -52.35 -9.16
CA ALA A 279 19.85 -51.39 -8.84
C ALA A 279 20.46 -50.15 -8.15
N ILE A 280 20.34 -48.96 -8.78
CA ILE A 280 20.88 -47.70 -8.23
C ILE A 280 19.90 -47.04 -7.24
N GLY A 281 18.60 -47.12 -7.51
CA GLY A 281 17.54 -46.55 -6.67
C GLY A 281 17.15 -45.11 -7.01
N ALA A 282 16.14 -44.59 -6.32
CA ALA A 282 15.65 -43.23 -6.48
C ALA A 282 16.34 -42.29 -5.48
N HIS A 283 16.48 -41.01 -5.86
CA HIS A 283 16.96 -39.96 -4.96
C HIS A 283 16.22 -38.65 -5.21
N THR A 284 16.24 -37.75 -4.22
CA THR A 284 15.68 -36.40 -4.31
C THR A 284 16.70 -35.38 -3.81
N HIS A 285 16.56 -34.13 -4.26
CA HIS A 285 17.37 -33.00 -3.81
C HIS A 285 16.47 -31.97 -3.11
N THR A 286 17.07 -31.19 -2.22
CA THR A 286 16.46 -29.99 -1.64
C THR A 286 17.08 -28.75 -2.27
N VAL A 287 16.28 -27.72 -2.53
CA VAL A 287 16.76 -26.43 -3.09
C VAL A 287 16.27 -25.30 -2.21
N ALA A 288 17.21 -24.49 -1.70
CA ALA A 288 16.89 -23.29 -0.93
C ALA A 288 16.55 -22.13 -1.87
N ILE A 289 15.37 -21.51 -1.71
CA ILE A 289 14.91 -20.40 -2.57
C ILE A 289 15.33 -19.01 -2.03
N GLY A 290 15.38 -18.85 -0.70
CA GLY A 290 15.74 -17.58 -0.05
C GLY A 290 14.56 -16.60 0.11
N ALA A 291 14.86 -15.42 0.66
CA ALA A 291 13.90 -14.34 0.88
C ALA A 291 13.87 -13.34 -0.28
N HIS A 292 12.71 -12.74 -0.53
CA HIS A 292 12.54 -11.65 -1.48
C HIS A 292 11.45 -10.68 -0.99
N GLY A 293 11.28 -9.54 -1.66
CA GLY A 293 10.29 -8.52 -1.29
C GLY A 293 9.67 -7.84 -2.50
N HIS A 294 8.72 -6.93 -2.24
CA HIS A 294 8.00 -6.19 -3.27
C HIS A 294 7.95 -4.70 -2.95
N THR A 295 7.88 -3.87 -3.99
CA THR A 295 7.55 -2.45 -3.87
C THR A 295 6.03 -2.29 -3.93
N ILE A 296 5.47 -1.56 -2.98
CA ILE A 296 4.04 -1.26 -2.91
C ILE A 296 3.83 0.23 -3.14
N THR A 297 2.83 0.57 -3.96
CA THR A 297 2.40 1.95 -4.22
C THR A 297 0.91 2.08 -3.92
N VAL A 298 0.56 3.06 -3.10
CA VAL A 298 -0.84 3.41 -2.82
C VAL A 298 -1.19 4.63 -3.65
N ALA A 299 -2.17 4.49 -4.55
CA ALA A 299 -2.64 5.60 -5.36
C ALA A 299 -3.40 6.63 -4.53
N ALA A 300 -3.37 7.91 -4.95
CA ALA A 300 -4.15 8.96 -4.32
C ALA A 300 -5.66 8.70 -4.48
N ALA A 301 -6.43 9.00 -3.44
CA ALA A 301 -7.89 8.90 -3.45
C ALA A 301 -8.50 10.10 -2.71
N GLY A 302 -9.48 10.75 -3.33
CA GLY A 302 -10.15 11.94 -2.78
C GLY A 302 -10.70 12.86 -3.86
N GLY A 303 -11.45 13.88 -3.43
CA GLY A 303 -11.85 15.01 -4.28
C GLY A 303 -10.77 16.09 -4.34
N ALA A 304 -11.02 17.16 -5.10
CA ALA A 304 -10.13 18.31 -5.16
C ALA A 304 -10.10 19.11 -3.84
N GLU A 305 -11.19 19.06 -3.07
CA GLU A 305 -11.34 19.72 -1.76
C GLU A 305 -11.88 18.72 -0.73
N ASN A 306 -11.50 18.92 0.54
CA ASN A 306 -12.04 18.19 1.68
C ASN A 306 -13.30 18.86 2.21
N THR A 307 -14.46 18.38 1.76
CA THR A 307 -15.76 18.97 2.08
C THR A 307 -16.53 18.22 3.16
N VAL A 308 -17.33 18.95 3.93
CA VAL A 308 -18.48 18.40 4.68
C VAL A 308 -19.76 18.70 3.91
N LYS A 309 -20.88 18.03 4.23
CA LYS A 309 -22.18 18.40 3.67
C LYS A 309 -22.46 19.88 3.93
N ASN A 310 -22.75 20.63 2.88
CA ASN A 310 -22.97 22.08 2.94
C ASN A 310 -24.06 22.49 1.96
N ILE A 311 -24.57 23.71 2.12
CA ILE A 311 -25.53 24.37 1.22
C ILE A 311 -24.94 25.73 0.86
N ALA A 312 -24.97 26.07 -0.42
CA ALA A 312 -24.45 27.35 -0.90
C ALA A 312 -25.41 28.50 -0.55
N TYR A 313 -24.86 29.55 0.04
CA TYR A 313 -25.50 30.85 0.27
C TYR A 313 -24.55 31.94 -0.21
N ASN A 314 -25.10 33.07 -0.65
CA ASN A 314 -24.33 34.27 -0.93
C ASN A 314 -24.02 34.99 0.38
N TYR A 315 -22.74 35.20 0.70
CA TYR A 315 -22.38 36.00 1.87
C TYR A 315 -22.50 37.49 1.56
N LEU A 316 -23.46 38.15 2.19
CA LEU A 316 -23.66 39.60 2.11
C LEU A 316 -23.11 40.30 3.35
N VAL A 317 -22.88 41.60 3.21
CA VAL A 317 -22.57 42.51 4.33
C VAL A 317 -23.41 43.78 4.21
N ARG A 318 -23.94 44.26 5.34
CA ARG A 318 -24.62 45.57 5.40
C ARG A 318 -23.60 46.69 5.37
N LEU A 319 -23.84 47.73 4.58
CA LEU A 319 -22.88 48.83 4.36
C LEU A 319 -22.95 49.94 5.43
N ALA A 320 -24.14 50.25 6.00
CA ALA A 320 -24.34 51.39 6.92
C ALA A 320 -25.33 51.12 8.07
#